data_AF-A0A3M3A0K3-F1
#
_entry.id   AF-A0A3M3A0K3-F1
#
_cell.length_a   1.000
_cell.length_b   1.000
_cell.length_c   1.000
_cell.angle_alpha   90.00
_cell.angle_beta   90.00
_cell.angle_gamma   90.00
#
_symmetry.space_group_name_H-M   'P 1'
#
loop_
_entity.id
_entity.type
_entity.pdbx_description
1 polymer ?
#
loop_
_entity_poly.entity_id
_entity_poly.type
_entity_poly.pdbx_seq_one_letter_code
_entity_poly.pdbx_strand_id
1 'polypeptide(L)'
;RSGIPATVFHEGMNILERDRAAAYFADEEFGAQVLICSEIGSEGRNFQFSHHLVLFDLPSHPDLLEQRIGRLDRIGQKHVIELHVPFLETSPQARLFQWYHEALNAFLNTCPTGNALQHQFGPRLLPLLESGDDDEWQSLIDEARSER
;
A
#
# COMPACT_ATOMS: atom_id res chain seq x y z
N ARG A 1 -31.20 3.77 -5.90
CA ARG A 1 -29.79 3.39 -5.63
C ARG A 1 -29.25 4.43 -4.64
N SER A 2 -29.01 4.09 -3.38
CA SER A 2 -28.16 4.94 -2.53
C SER A 2 -26.71 4.66 -2.93
N GLY A 3 -25.91 5.72 -3.10
CA GLY A 3 -24.47 5.56 -3.30
C GLY A 3 -23.79 5.14 -2.00
N ILE A 4 -22.55 4.68 -2.09
CA ILE A 4 -21.68 4.48 -0.92
C ILE A 4 -21.17 5.87 -0.51
N PRO A 5 -21.39 6.31 0.75
CA PRO A 5 -20.81 7.55 1.26
C PRO A 5 -19.29 7.48 1.19
N ALA A 6 -18.68 8.40 0.46
CA ALA A 6 -17.23 8.42 0.25
C ALA A 6 -16.72 9.87 0.27
N THR A 7 -15.46 10.03 0.66
CA THR A 7 -14.74 11.31 0.61
C THR A 7 -13.33 11.11 0.09
N VAL A 8 -12.70 12.20 -0.35
CA VAL A 8 -11.34 12.19 -0.91
C VAL A 8 -10.35 12.85 0.05
N PHE A 9 -9.10 12.47 -0.07
CA PHE A 9 -7.96 13.04 0.66
C PHE A 9 -6.76 13.09 -0.27
N HIS A 10 -6.52 14.25 -0.89
CA HIS A 10 -5.42 14.42 -1.86
C HIS A 10 -4.71 15.78 -1.74
N GLU A 11 -3.55 15.91 -2.38
CA GLU A 11 -2.62 17.03 -2.26
C GLU A 11 -3.21 18.38 -2.73
N GLY A 12 -4.23 18.35 -3.59
CA GLY A 12 -4.95 19.54 -4.05
C GLY A 12 -5.89 20.16 -3.02
N MET A 13 -6.19 19.45 -1.92
CA MET A 13 -7.04 19.95 -0.85
C MET A 13 -6.23 20.83 0.11
N ASN A 14 -6.83 21.91 0.61
CA ASN A 14 -6.25 22.69 1.68
C ASN A 14 -6.43 21.98 3.05
N ILE A 15 -5.74 22.49 4.08
CA ILE A 15 -5.74 21.89 5.43
C ILE A 15 -7.15 21.74 6.00
N LEU A 16 -8.02 22.75 5.83
CA LEU A 16 -9.38 22.72 6.35
C LEU A 16 -10.24 21.66 5.64
N GLU A 17 -10.07 21.50 4.34
CA GLU A 17 -10.75 20.46 3.54
C GLU A 17 -10.31 19.07 3.97
N ARG A 18 -9.00 18.86 4.18
CA ARG A 18 -8.44 17.58 4.66
C ARG A 18 -8.96 17.24 6.06
N ASP A 19 -8.99 18.21 6.96
CA ASP A 19 -9.53 18.02 8.32
C ASP A 19 -11.03 17.67 8.28
N ARG A 20 -11.80 18.32 7.41
CA ARG A 20 -13.22 17.99 7.23
C ARG A 20 -13.42 16.58 6.68
N ALA A 21 -12.64 16.18 5.67
CA ALA A 21 -12.71 14.84 5.10
C ALA A 21 -12.33 13.77 6.13
N ALA A 22 -11.27 13.98 6.90
CA ALA A 22 -10.86 13.08 7.96
C ALA A 22 -11.91 12.97 9.08
N ALA A 23 -12.51 14.10 9.50
CA ALA A 23 -13.59 14.09 10.48
C ALA A 23 -14.84 13.38 9.96
N TYR A 24 -15.21 13.61 8.69
CA TYR A 24 -16.33 12.93 8.06
C TYR A 24 -16.09 11.43 7.93
N PHE A 25 -14.87 10.98 7.65
CA PHE A 25 -14.53 9.55 7.62
C PHE A 25 -14.48 8.91 9.01
N ALA A 26 -14.20 9.68 10.07
CA ALA A 26 -14.15 9.19 11.45
C ALA A 26 -15.52 9.16 12.15
N ASP A 27 -16.58 9.68 11.53
CA ASP A 27 -17.93 9.71 12.09
C ASP A 27 -18.62 8.34 11.92
N GLU A 28 -18.96 7.68 13.04
CA GLU A 28 -19.54 6.34 13.05
C GLU A 28 -21.03 6.30 12.65
N GLU A 29 -21.76 7.41 12.76
CA GLU A 29 -23.22 7.45 12.59
C GLU A 29 -23.63 7.98 11.23
N PHE A 30 -22.99 9.06 10.77
CA PHE A 30 -23.34 9.74 9.52
C PHE A 30 -22.15 9.91 8.57
N GLY A 31 -21.00 9.31 8.89
CA GLY A 31 -19.74 9.50 8.18
C GLY A 31 -19.59 8.84 6.81
N ALA A 32 -18.45 9.10 6.17
CA ALA A 32 -18.03 8.38 4.98
C ALA A 32 -17.65 6.94 5.33
N GLN A 33 -18.05 5.99 4.50
CA GLN A 33 -17.61 4.59 4.59
C GLN A 33 -16.26 4.36 3.89
N VAL A 34 -15.92 5.24 2.93
CA VAL A 34 -14.69 5.12 2.13
C VAL A 34 -13.96 6.46 2.11
N LEU A 35 -12.65 6.40 2.38
CA LEU A 35 -11.72 7.50 2.15
C LEU A 35 -10.81 7.12 0.98
N ILE A 36 -10.86 7.89 -0.11
CA ILE A 36 -9.99 7.72 -1.26
C ILE A 36 -8.79 8.65 -1.11
N CYS A 37 -7.60 8.08 -0.94
CA CYS A 37 -6.37 8.83 -0.73
C CYS A 37 -5.48 8.81 -1.98
N SER A 38 -4.85 9.94 -2.28
CA SER A 38 -3.63 9.94 -3.12
C SER A 38 -2.39 9.68 -2.25
N GLU A 39 -1.22 9.62 -2.89
CA GLU A 39 0.08 9.57 -2.22
C GLU A 39 0.40 10.94 -1.57
N ILE A 40 -0.36 11.32 -0.54
CA ILE A 40 0.03 12.48 0.28
C ILE A 40 1.13 12.02 1.23
N GLY A 41 2.36 12.40 0.89
CA GLY A 41 3.53 12.22 1.75
C GLY A 41 3.24 12.75 3.16
N SER A 42 3.31 11.85 4.12
CA SER A 42 3.59 12.14 5.54
C SER A 42 2.67 13.09 6.32
N GLU A 43 1.48 13.47 5.86
CA GLU A 43 0.54 14.19 6.76
C GLU A 43 -0.02 13.25 7.83
N GLY A 44 0.49 13.38 9.06
CA GLY A 44 0.34 12.48 10.20
C GLY A 44 -1.07 12.32 10.79
N ARG A 45 -2.11 12.20 9.95
CA ARG A 45 -3.43 11.76 10.38
C ARG A 45 -3.43 10.23 10.49
N ASN A 46 -3.92 9.76 11.62
CA ASN A 46 -4.01 8.34 11.98
C ASN A 46 -5.44 7.89 11.77
N PHE A 47 -5.65 6.84 10.98
CA PHE A 47 -6.96 6.24 10.77
C PHE A 47 -7.08 4.93 11.56
N GLN A 48 -6.67 4.96 12.84
CA GLN A 48 -6.62 3.78 13.72
C GLN A 48 -8.00 3.17 14.02
N PHE A 49 -9.09 3.90 13.72
CA PHE A 49 -10.45 3.35 13.77
C PHE A 49 -10.74 2.43 12.57
N SER A 50 -10.05 2.64 11.44
CA SER A 50 -10.11 1.74 10.29
C SER A 50 -9.06 0.63 10.44
N HIS A 51 -9.41 -0.55 9.94
CA HIS A 51 -8.54 -1.71 9.88
C HIS A 51 -8.60 -2.42 8.51
N HIS A 52 -9.27 -1.83 7.52
CA HIS A 52 -9.25 -2.32 6.14
C HIS A 52 -8.52 -1.31 5.26
N LEU A 53 -7.55 -1.78 4.48
CA LEU A 53 -6.81 -0.97 3.50
C LEU A 53 -6.92 -1.61 2.12
N VAL A 54 -7.48 -0.87 1.16
CA VAL A 54 -7.52 -1.29 -0.25
C VAL A 54 -6.39 -0.58 -1.00
N LEU A 55 -5.42 -1.35 -1.49
CA LEU A 55 -4.31 -0.87 -2.31
C LEU A 55 -4.67 -1.03 -3.78
N PHE A 56 -5.32 -0.01 -4.35
CA PHE A 56 -5.74 0.00 -5.74
C PHE A 56 -4.54 -0.03 -6.71
N ASP A 57 -3.44 0.58 -6.29
CA ASP A 57 -2.11 0.50 -6.88
C ASP A 57 -1.10 0.08 -5.81
N LEU A 58 0.02 -0.48 -6.26
CA LEU A 58 1.20 -0.72 -5.43
C LEU A 58 2.27 0.31 -5.76
N PRO A 59 2.90 0.94 -4.75
CA PRO A 59 3.97 1.89 -5.00
C PRO A 59 5.20 1.16 -5.55
N SER A 60 6.09 1.88 -6.23
CA SER A 60 7.33 1.30 -6.78
C SER A 60 8.41 1.04 -5.73
N HIS A 61 8.25 1.56 -4.51
CA HIS A 61 9.25 1.45 -3.44
C HIS A 61 8.62 0.87 -2.15
N PRO A 62 9.27 -0.12 -1.50
CA PRO A 62 8.75 -0.76 -0.28
C PRO A 62 8.48 0.23 0.87
N ASP A 63 9.36 1.23 1.07
CA ASP A 63 9.16 2.25 2.10
C ASP A 63 7.83 3.01 1.96
N LEU A 64 7.33 3.22 0.73
CA LEU A 64 6.03 3.85 0.50
C LEU A 64 4.88 2.90 0.88
N LEU A 65 5.01 1.61 0.57
CA LEU A 65 4.04 0.60 0.99
C LEU A 65 3.95 0.55 2.52
N GLU A 66 5.09 0.53 3.20
CA GLU A 66 5.15 0.58 4.66
C GLU A 66 4.50 1.85 5.22
N GLN A 67 4.76 3.01 4.61
CA GLN A 67 4.11 4.27 5.02
C GLN A 67 2.58 4.24 4.83
N ARG A 68 2.07 3.58 3.79
CA ARG A 68 0.63 3.39 3.55
C ARG A 68 0.01 2.48 4.63
N ILE A 69 0.63 1.33 4.91
CA ILE A 69 0.17 0.39 5.96
C ILE A 69 0.25 1.04 7.35
N GLY A 70 1.32 1.78 7.63
CA GLY A 70 1.55 2.52 8.88
C GLY A 70 0.57 3.66 9.15
N ARG A 71 -0.43 3.89 8.30
CA ARG A 71 -1.60 4.76 8.59
C ARG A 71 -2.62 4.09 9.50
N LEU A 72 -2.70 2.76 9.41
CA LEU A 72 -3.57 1.90 10.21
C LEU A 72 -2.75 1.15 11.26
N ASP A 73 -1.54 0.71 10.91
CA ASP A 73 -0.63 -0.05 11.78
C ASP A 73 0.17 0.86 12.72
N ARG A 74 -0.49 1.27 13.81
CA ARG A 74 0.11 2.11 14.87
C ARG A 74 -0.34 1.64 16.25
N ILE A 75 0.47 1.99 17.26
CA ILE A 75 0.14 1.78 18.68
C ILE A 75 -1.27 2.30 18.97
N GLY A 76 -2.16 1.41 19.41
CA GLY A 76 -3.56 1.72 19.70
C GLY A 76 -4.58 1.13 18.71
N GLN A 77 -4.13 0.56 17.59
CA GLN A 77 -4.99 -0.27 16.72
C GLN A 77 -5.51 -1.49 17.51
N LYS A 78 -6.82 -1.75 17.41
CA LYS A 78 -7.51 -2.79 18.19
C LYS A 78 -7.88 -4.03 17.36
N HIS A 79 -7.85 -3.92 16.04
CA HIS A 79 -8.25 -4.97 15.12
C HIS A 79 -7.08 -5.41 14.26
N VAL A 80 -7.16 -6.63 13.75
CA VAL A 80 -6.22 -7.10 12.71
C VAL A 80 -6.43 -6.27 11.46
N ILE A 81 -5.33 -5.83 10.86
CA ILE A 81 -5.38 -5.05 9.63
C ILE A 81 -5.55 -6.00 8.45
N GLU A 82 -6.58 -5.75 7.65
CA GLU A 82 -6.87 -6.48 6.44
C GLU A 82 -6.43 -5.68 5.21
N LEU A 83 -5.46 -6.21 4.48
CA LEU A 83 -4.98 -5.63 3.23
C LEU A 83 -5.69 -6.29 2.04
N HIS A 84 -6.27 -5.46 1.18
CA HIS A 84 -6.97 -5.87 -0.04
C HIS A 84 -6.21 -5.30 -1.23
N VAL A 85 -5.59 -6.16 -2.04
CA VAL A 85 -4.77 -5.75 -3.18
C VAL A 85 -5.38 -6.28 -4.48
N PRO A 86 -6.39 -5.60 -5.05
CA PRO A 86 -6.91 -5.98 -6.35
C PRO A 86 -5.86 -5.68 -7.43
N PHE A 87 -5.61 -6.66 -8.31
CA PHE A 87 -4.77 -6.49 -9.48
C PHE A 87 -5.34 -7.31 -10.64
N LEU A 88 -4.99 -6.93 -11.86
CA LEU A 88 -5.30 -7.73 -13.05
C LEU A 88 -4.26 -8.84 -13.18
N GLU A 89 -4.69 -10.05 -13.52
CA GLU A 89 -3.78 -11.16 -13.85
C GLU A 89 -2.85 -10.76 -15.01
N THR A 90 -1.63 -11.30 -15.02
CA THR A 90 -0.62 -11.03 -16.08
C THR A 90 -0.29 -9.54 -16.27
N SER A 91 -0.39 -8.74 -15.21
CA SER A 91 -0.05 -7.31 -15.23
C SER A 91 1.25 -7.01 -14.46
N PRO A 92 1.90 -5.87 -14.73
CA PRO A 92 3.03 -5.41 -13.93
C PRO A 92 2.72 -5.30 -12.43
N GLN A 93 1.48 -4.94 -12.07
CA GLN A 93 1.04 -4.88 -10.68
C GLN A 93 0.92 -6.28 -10.05
N ALA A 94 0.59 -7.32 -10.83
CA ALA A 94 0.61 -8.70 -10.33
C ALA A 94 2.04 -9.16 -10.00
N ARG A 95 3.02 -8.85 -10.86
CA ARG A 95 4.44 -9.09 -10.59
C ARG A 95 4.92 -8.27 -9.38
N LEU A 96 4.52 -7.00 -9.28
CA LEU A 96 4.86 -6.17 -8.13
C LEU A 96 4.23 -6.68 -6.81
N PHE A 97 3.01 -7.21 -6.87
CA PHE A 97 2.39 -7.90 -5.74
C PHE A 97 3.21 -9.13 -5.31
N GLN A 98 3.60 -9.99 -6.26
CA GLN A 98 4.45 -11.16 -5.99
C GLN A 98 5.80 -10.73 -5.38
N TRP A 99 6.44 -9.68 -5.90
CA TRP A 99 7.67 -9.15 -5.33
C TRP A 99 7.50 -8.75 -3.86
N TYR A 100 6.48 -7.96 -3.53
CA TYR A 100 6.23 -7.54 -2.15
C TYR A 100 5.82 -8.69 -1.24
N HIS A 101 5.07 -9.67 -1.74
CA HIS A 101 4.58 -10.78 -0.94
C HIS A 101 5.66 -11.86 -0.73
N GLU A 102 6.29 -12.30 -1.81
CA GLU A 102 7.13 -13.50 -1.83
C GLU A 102 8.60 -13.22 -1.59
N ALA A 103 9.14 -12.16 -2.20
CA ALA A 103 10.53 -11.76 -2.00
C ALA A 103 10.66 -11.00 -0.68
N LEU A 104 9.92 -9.90 -0.52
CA LEU A 104 10.11 -8.99 0.62
C LEU A 104 9.27 -9.30 1.87
N ASN A 105 8.18 -10.07 1.76
CA ASN A 105 7.19 -10.28 2.83
C ASN A 105 6.62 -8.98 3.43
N ALA A 106 6.57 -7.92 2.62
CA ALA A 106 6.32 -6.55 3.05
C ALA A 106 4.86 -6.28 3.46
N PHE A 107 3.92 -7.14 3.06
CA PHE A 107 2.51 -7.03 3.48
C PHE A 107 2.26 -7.58 4.88
N LEU A 108 3.07 -8.55 5.32
CA LEU A 108 2.83 -9.28 6.58
C LEU A 108 3.79 -8.84 7.69
N ASN A 109 4.96 -8.31 7.32
CA ASN A 109 5.98 -7.88 8.27
C ASN A 109 6.63 -6.58 7.80
N THR A 110 7.11 -5.79 8.76
CA THR A 110 7.99 -4.67 8.46
C THR A 110 9.28 -5.18 7.83
N CYS A 111 9.72 -4.53 6.75
CA CYS A 111 10.90 -4.91 5.99
C CYS A 111 11.98 -3.84 6.16
N PRO A 112 12.76 -3.86 7.26
CA PRO A 112 13.79 -2.84 7.51
C PRO A 112 14.91 -2.83 6.46
N THR A 113 15.07 -3.94 5.72
CA THR A 113 16.00 -4.09 4.60
C THR A 113 15.39 -3.73 3.24
N GLY A 114 14.13 -3.32 3.20
CA GLY A 114 13.39 -3.06 1.96
C GLY A 114 14.09 -2.06 1.03
N ASN A 115 14.61 -0.96 1.57
CA ASN A 115 15.37 0.04 0.81
C ASN A 115 16.67 -0.54 0.21
N ALA A 116 17.41 -1.33 1.00
CA ALA A 116 18.66 -1.96 0.55
C ALA A 116 18.40 -2.97 -0.57
N LEU A 117 17.39 -3.84 -0.39
CA LEU A 117 16.96 -4.81 -1.40
C LEU A 117 16.44 -4.11 -2.67
N GLN A 118 15.71 -3.00 -2.52
CA GLN A 118 15.25 -2.21 -3.65
C GLN A 118 16.41 -1.60 -4.44
N HIS A 119 17.45 -1.09 -3.78
CA HIS A 119 18.64 -0.60 -4.48
C HIS A 119 19.43 -1.71 -5.17
N GLN A 120 19.52 -2.89 -4.55
CA GLN A 120 20.25 -4.03 -5.10
C GLN A 120 19.53 -4.67 -6.29
N PHE A 121 18.24 -4.96 -6.14
CA PHE A 121 17.46 -5.72 -7.12
C PHE A 121 16.64 -4.84 -8.07
N GLY A 122 16.39 -3.57 -7.72
CA GLY A 122 15.59 -2.62 -8.50
C GLY A 122 15.94 -2.54 -9.99
N PRO A 123 17.24 -2.45 -10.38
CA PRO A 123 17.63 -2.42 -11.79
C PRO A 123 17.22 -3.67 -12.59
N ARG A 124 17.13 -4.84 -11.94
CA ARG A 124 16.64 -6.09 -12.54
C ARG A 124 15.13 -6.22 -12.44
N LEU A 125 14.54 -5.77 -11.33
CA LEU A 125 13.10 -5.80 -11.09
C LEU A 125 12.32 -5.01 -12.14
N LEU A 126 12.69 -3.75 -12.39
CA LEU A 126 11.94 -2.83 -13.26
C LEU A 126 11.67 -3.38 -14.67
N PRO A 127 12.67 -3.83 -15.45
CA PRO A 127 12.43 -4.38 -16.78
C PRO A 127 11.62 -5.69 -16.73
N LEU A 128 11.72 -6.45 -15.64
CA LEU A 128 10.97 -7.68 -15.45
C LEU A 128 9.51 -7.44 -15.03
N LEU A 129 9.11 -6.26 -14.57
CA LEU A 129 7.68 -6.03 -14.27
C LEU A 129 6.80 -6.15 -15.53
N GLU A 130 7.34 -5.82 -16.70
CA GLU A 130 6.62 -5.86 -17.99
C GLU A 130 7.06 -7.04 -18.88
N SER A 131 8.10 -7.79 -18.49
CA SER A 131 8.59 -8.92 -19.29
C SER A 131 7.64 -10.12 -19.23
N GLY A 132 7.74 -11.01 -20.21
CA GLY A 132 7.12 -12.35 -20.17
C GLY A 132 8.11 -13.46 -19.81
N ASP A 133 9.30 -13.10 -19.32
CA ASP A 133 10.33 -14.06 -18.92
C ASP A 133 10.05 -14.52 -17.48
N ASP A 134 9.35 -15.64 -17.34
CA ASP A 134 8.97 -16.19 -16.03
C ASP A 134 10.15 -16.90 -15.35
N ASP A 135 11.12 -17.41 -16.10
CA ASP A 135 12.30 -18.08 -15.55
C ASP A 135 13.23 -17.06 -14.87
N GLU A 136 13.50 -15.94 -15.53
CA GLU A 136 14.29 -14.85 -14.95
C GLU A 136 13.55 -14.19 -13.77
N TRP A 137 12.23 -14.06 -13.86
CA TRP A 137 11.38 -13.59 -12.76
C TRP A 137 11.52 -14.48 -11.52
N GLN A 138 11.39 -15.80 -11.70
CA GLN A 138 11.48 -16.73 -10.58
C GLN A 138 12.88 -16.73 -9.94
N SER A 139 13.95 -16.65 -10.76
CA SER A 139 15.31 -16.50 -10.26
C SER A 139 15.47 -15.25 -9.39
N LEU A 140 14.93 -14.10 -9.84
CA LEU A 140 14.97 -12.85 -9.08
C LEU A 140 14.27 -12.98 -7.72
N ILE A 141 13.09 -13.60 -7.69
CA ILE A 141 12.31 -13.81 -6.45
C ILE A 141 13.10 -14.68 -5.46
N ASP A 142 13.68 -15.78 -5.93
CA ASP A 142 14.39 -16.72 -5.07
C ASP A 142 15.71 -16.15 -4.53
N GLU A 143 16.44 -15.40 -5.36
CA GLU A 143 17.64 -14.66 -4.93
C GLU A 143 17.28 -13.64 -3.83
N ALA A 144 16.30 -12.77 -4.07
CA ALA A 144 15.90 -11.76 -3.10
C ALA A 144 15.34 -12.35 -1.80
N ARG A 145 14.61 -13.47 -1.88
CA ARG A 145 14.12 -14.20 -0.71
C ARG A 145 15.25 -14.76 0.15
N SER A 146 16.37 -15.17 -0.46
CA SER A 146 17.54 -15.69 0.27
C SER A 146 18.32 -14.62 1.02
N GLU A 147 18.16 -13.35 0.63
CA GLU A 147 18.84 -12.19 1.21
C GLU A 147 17.96 -11.37 2.18
N ARG A 148 16.69 -11.76 2.37
CA ARG A 148 15.74 -11.15 3.31
C ARG A 148 15.98 -11.63 4.74
#